data_AF-A0A842SQC9-F1
#
_entry.id   AF-A0A842SQC9-F1
#
_cell.length_a   1.000
_cell.length_b   1.000
_cell.length_c   1.000
_cell.angle_alpha   90.00
_cell.angle_beta   90.00
_cell.angle_gamma   90.00
#
_symmetry.space_group_name_H-M   'P 1'
#
loop_
_entity.id
_entity.type
_entity.pdbx_description
1 polymer ?
#
loop_
_entity_poly.entity_id
_entity_poly.type
_entity_poly.pdbx_seq_one_letter_code
_entity_poly.pdbx_strand_id
1 'polypeptide(L)' 'MNEVKFLRDQIKTTFEGDTPWHGPSLLKTLDGISMEEAKVKPLGERHSIWELVDHLAFWNEAVAKSVGQ' A
#
# COMPACT_ATOMS: atom_id res chain seq x y z
N MET A 1 -5.33 -9.74 24.22
CA MET A 1 -4.85 -9.43 22.85
C MET A 1 -3.39 -9.02 22.99
N ASN A 2 -2.47 -9.57 22.18
CA ASN A 2 -1.07 -9.12 22.23
C ASN A 2 -0.87 -8.02 21.18
N GLU A 3 -0.12 -6.97 21.52
CA GLU A 3 0.02 -5.77 20.69
C GLU A 3 0.64 -6.10 19.33
N VAL A 4 1.63 -7.00 19.30
CA VAL A 4 2.31 -7.43 18.06
C VAL A 4 1.33 -8.07 17.07
N LYS A 5 0.40 -8.90 17.57
CA LYS A 5 -0.64 -9.57 16.77
C LYS A 5 -1.62 -8.53 16.26
N PHE A 6 -2.06 -7.61 17.12
CA PHE A 6 -2.94 -6.54 16.69
C PHE A 6 -2.32 -5.71 15.56
N LEU A 7 -1.07 -5.26 15.71
CA LEU A 7 -0.37 -4.49 14.68
C LEU A 7 -0.14 -5.30 13.40
N ARG A 8 0.24 -6.57 13.51
CA ARG A 8 0.36 -7.47 12.34
C ARG A 8 -0.97 -7.58 11.60
N ASP A 9 -2.07 -7.76 12.35
CA ASP A 9 -3.39 -7.88 11.77
C ASP A 9 -3.78 -6.57 11.08
N GLN A 10 -3.50 -5.40 11.66
CA GLN A 10 -3.73 -4.10 11.02
C GLN A 10 -2.92 -3.94 9.72
N ILE A 11 -1.63 -4.26 9.72
CA ILE A 11 -0.79 -4.20 8.52
C ILE A 11 -1.40 -5.09 7.42
N LYS A 12 -1.79 -6.32 7.78
CA LYS A 12 -2.39 -7.27 6.83
C LYS A 12 -3.73 -6.78 6.30
N THR A 13 -4.63 -6.30 7.17
CA THR A 13 -5.98 -5.90 6.73
C THR A 13 -5.95 -4.64 5.89
N THR A 14 -5.06 -3.69 6.20
CA THR A 14 -4.83 -2.48 5.40
C THR A 14 -4.21 -2.80 4.04
N PHE A 15 -3.33 -3.80 3.94
CA PHE A 15 -2.70 -4.16 2.68
C PHE A 15 -3.64 -4.94 1.74
N GLU A 16 -4.26 -6.01 2.22
CA GLU A 16 -5.01 -6.96 1.38
C GLU A 16 -6.39 -7.37 1.94
N GLY A 17 -6.74 -6.98 3.16
CA GLY A 17 -7.91 -7.52 3.85
C GLY A 17 -9.26 -6.96 3.38
N ASP A 18 -10.32 -7.61 3.87
CA ASP A 18 -11.71 -7.21 3.63
C ASP A 18 -12.24 -6.18 4.62
N THR A 19 -11.61 -6.06 5.79
CA THR A 19 -12.04 -5.22 6.92
C THR A 19 -10.92 -4.31 7.45
N PRO A 20 -10.25 -3.52 6.60
CA PRO A 20 -9.36 -2.46 7.06
C PRO A 20 -10.11 -1.42 7.91
N TRP A 21 -9.38 -0.70 8.77
CA TRP A 21 -9.97 0.32 9.65
C TRP A 21 -10.58 1.52 8.90
N HIS A 22 -10.07 1.84 7.70
CA HIS A 22 -10.50 2.99 6.91
C HIS A 22 -10.32 2.74 5.41
N GLY A 23 -11.41 2.93 4.66
CA GLY A 23 -11.45 2.73 3.20
C GLY A 23 -11.28 1.26 2.79
N PRO A 24 -11.18 0.95 1.49
CA PRO A 24 -10.72 -0.35 1.02
C PRO A 24 -9.23 -0.59 1.36
N SER A 25 -8.79 -1.85 1.33
CA SER A 25 -7.37 -2.17 1.44
C SER A 25 -6.58 -1.70 0.22
N LEU A 26 -5.27 -1.57 0.33
CA LEU A 26 -4.40 -1.09 -0.76
C LEU A 26 -4.64 -1.87 -2.06
N LEU A 27 -4.64 -3.21 -2.01
CA LEU A 27 -4.85 -4.03 -3.20
C LEU A 27 -6.25 -3.83 -3.80
N LYS A 28 -7.29 -3.65 -2.97
CA LYS A 28 -8.64 -3.35 -3.44
C LYS A 28 -8.76 -1.94 -4.02
N THR A 29 -8.04 -0.96 -3.47
CA THR A 29 -7.98 0.40 -4.01
C THR A 29 -7.32 0.45 -5.38
N LEU A 30 -6.34 -0.42 -5.63
CA LEU A 30 -5.62 -0.50 -6.90
C LEU A 30 -6.30 -1.43 -7.92
N ASP A 31 -7.31 -2.19 -7.52
CA ASP A 31 -7.99 -3.14 -8.38
C ASP A 31 -8.66 -2.44 -9.58
N GLY A 32 -8.44 -2.98 -10.77
CA GLY A 32 -8.96 -2.43 -12.03
C GLY A 32 -8.27 -1.17 -12.56
N ILE A 33 -7.28 -0.60 -11.86
CA ILE A 33 -6.54 0.56 -12.36
C ILE A 33 -5.63 0.15 -13.51
N SER A 34 -5.83 0.76 -14.67
CA SER A 34 -4.99 0.55 -15.85
C SER A 34 -3.66 1.29 -15.75
N MET A 35 -2.68 0.85 -16.56
CA MET A 35 -1.39 1.54 -16.68
C MET A 35 -1.54 3.01 -17.10
N GLU A 36 -2.47 3.29 -18.01
CA GLU A 36 -2.70 4.64 -18.52
C GLU A 36 -3.23 5.56 -17.43
N GLU A 37 -4.19 5.10 -16.63
CA GLU A 37 -4.68 5.82 -15.44
C GLU A 37 -3.57 6.02 -14.41
N ALA A 38 -2.73 5.00 -14.18
CA ALA A 38 -1.70 5.05 -13.15
C ALA A 38 -0.58 6.06 -13.43
N LYS A 39 -0.35 6.42 -14.70
CA LYS A 39 0.66 7.40 -15.13
C LYS A 39 0.16 8.85 -15.07
N VAL A 40 -1.15 9.08 -14.95
CA VAL A 40 -1.71 10.43 -14.96
C VAL A 40 -1.21 11.24 -13.77
N LYS A 41 -0.79 12.48 -14.03
CA LYS A 41 -0.44 13.49 -13.02
C LYS A 41 -1.48 14.63 -13.04
N PRO A 42 -2.62 14.49 -12.33
CA PRO A 42 -3.74 15.39 -12.50
C PRO A 42 -3.48 16.80 -11.94
N LEU A 43 -2.47 16.96 -11.07
CA LEU A 43 -2.17 18.20 -10.35
C LEU A 43 -0.71 18.64 -10.55
N GLY A 44 -0.17 18.43 -11.75
CA GLY A 44 1.19 18.85 -12.11
C GLY A 44 2.27 18.01 -11.43
N GLU A 45 3.03 18.60 -10.52
CA GLU A 45 4.22 17.98 -9.89
C GLU A 45 3.91 16.88 -8.86
N ARG A 46 2.64 16.61 -8.57
CA ARG A 46 2.27 15.53 -7.65
C ARG A 46 2.61 14.17 -8.23
N HIS A 47 2.94 13.24 -7.35
CA HIS A 47 3.18 11.85 -7.73
C HIS A 47 1.95 11.26 -8.41
N SER A 48 2.18 10.48 -9.48
CA SER A 48 1.15 9.64 -10.07
C SER A 48 0.86 8.43 -9.16
N ILE A 49 -0.22 7.69 -9.45
CA ILE A 49 -0.53 6.45 -8.73
C ILE A 49 0.66 5.47 -8.85
N TRP A 50 1.25 5.36 -10.05
CA TRP A 50 2.44 4.55 -10.28
C TRP A 50 3.60 4.92 -9.35
N GLU A 51 3.94 6.21 -9.25
CA GLU A 51 5.04 6.68 -8.40
C GLU A 51 4.76 6.43 -6.90
N LEU A 52 3.50 6.52 -6.47
CA LEU A 52 3.11 6.19 -5.11
C LEU A 52 3.21 4.69 -4.83
N VAL A 53 2.79 3.83 -5.76
CA VAL A 53 2.89 2.37 -5.60
C VAL A 53 4.36 1.92 -5.58
N ASP A 54 5.20 2.48 -6.46
CA ASP A 54 6.64 2.21 -6.47
C ASP A 54 7.31 2.62 -5.15
N HIS A 55 6.94 3.80 -4.62
CA HIS A 55 7.39 4.25 -3.31
C HIS A 55 7.01 3.29 -2.18
N LEU A 56 5.77 2.76 -2.19
CA LEU A 56 5.32 1.78 -1.21
C LEU A 56 6.09 0.46 -1.32
N ALA A 57 6.32 -0.04 -2.55
CA ALA A 57 7.07 -1.25 -2.79
C ALA A 57 8.51 -1.13 -2.26
N PHE A 58 9.18 -0.03 -2.58
CA PHE A 58 10.53 0.27 -2.10
C PHE A 58 10.61 0.21 -0.56
N TRP A 59 9.69 0.87 0.15
CA TRP A 59 9.73 0.90 1.61
C TRP A 59 9.40 -0.43 2.26
N ASN A 60 8.47 -1.20 1.67
CA ASN A 60 8.19 -2.56 2.14
C ASN A 60 9.46 -3.44 2.06
N GLU A 61 10.18 -3.38 0.93
CA GLU A 61 11.44 -4.12 0.79
C GLU A 61 12.53 -3.61 1.74
N ALA A 62 12.67 -2.29 1.90
CA ALA A 62 13.67 -1.70 2.78
C ALA A 62 13.46 -2.12 4.23
N VAL A 63 12.20 -2.11 4.70
CA VAL A 63 11.84 -2.56 6.04
C VAL A 63 12.08 -4.06 6.20
N ALA A 64 11.66 -4.90 5.24
CA ALA A 64 11.89 -6.35 5.28
C ALA A 64 13.39 -6.67 5.45
N LYS A 65 14.25 -6.04 4.64
CA LYS A 65 15.72 -6.18 4.73
C LYS A 65 16.26 -5.76 6.10
N SER A 66 15.70 -4.71 6.71
CA SER A 66 16.15 -4.23 8.03
C SER A 66 15.86 -5.19 9.18
N VAL A 67 14.82 -6.03 9.04
CA VAL A 67 14.40 -7.01 10.06
C VAL A 67 14.89 -8.43 9.74
N GLY A 68 15.77 -8.58 8.75
CA GLY A 68 16.38 -9.85 8.36
C GLY A 68 15.45 -10.80 7.61
N GLN A 69 14.42 -10.26 6.94
CA GLN A 69 13.57 -10.98 6.00
C GLN A 69 14.06 -10.81 4.55
#